data_AF-A0A164CYZ1-F1
#
_entry.id   AF-A0A164CYZ1-F1
#
_cell.length_a   1.000
_cell.length_b   1.000
_cell.length_c   1.000
_cell.angle_alpha   90.00
_cell.angle_beta   90.00
_cell.angle_gamma   90.00
#
_symmetry.space_group_name_H-M   'P 1'
#
loop_
_entity.id
_entity.type
_entity.pdbx_description
1 polymer ?
#
loop_
_entity_poly.entity_id
_entity_poly.type
_entity_poly.pdbx_seq_one_letter_code
_entity_poly.pdbx_strand_id
1 'polypeptide(L)'
;MLAGFLLQGCLRRSPPEQALTAPAQASIPAAISESQPQEPPPPGQLGPTPELISNLSQAPLSLSARRTEDERQDGERVWKLELHQDDRRLASWEAVSGFASSQSLDRRWSPGNGAPLPSGNYSLGLPEALGDDIWLTLTPRFETTRSGLGIHGCDPGSGCVCLLDRTSLEALASWVKTFQIQSLTVLN
;
A
#
# COMPACT_ATOMS: atom_id res chain seq x y z
N MET A 1 -36.32 -28.72 -50.56
CA MET A 1 -36.53 -30.15 -50.30
C MET A 1 -35.32 -30.91 -50.82
N LEU A 2 -34.69 -31.69 -49.91
CA LEU A 2 -33.85 -32.90 -50.10
C LEU A 2 -32.57 -32.79 -50.96
N ALA A 3 -31.37 -32.85 -50.35
CA ALA A 3 -30.63 -34.05 -49.88
C ALA A 3 -29.87 -34.73 -51.04
N GLY A 4 -28.66 -35.26 -50.90
CA GLY A 4 -27.83 -35.60 -49.74
C GLY A 4 -26.86 -36.70 -50.18
N PHE A 5 -25.60 -36.55 -49.75
CA PHE A 5 -24.35 -37.23 -50.10
C PHE A 5 -24.29 -38.77 -50.29
N LEU A 6 -23.24 -39.16 -51.03
CA LEU A 6 -22.83 -40.47 -51.53
C LEU A 6 -21.99 -41.34 -50.57
N LEU A 7 -22.22 -42.66 -50.68
CA LEU A 7 -21.35 -43.85 -50.69
C LEU A 7 -20.11 -44.07 -49.78
N GLN A 8 -20.20 -45.19 -49.04
CA GLN A 8 -19.36 -46.42 -49.05
C GLN A 8 -17.82 -46.37 -49.06
N GLY A 9 -17.22 -47.28 -48.27
CA GLY A 9 -16.02 -48.02 -48.68
C GLY A 9 -15.11 -48.52 -47.55
N CYS A 10 -15.15 -49.83 -47.26
CA CYS A 10 -14.27 -50.56 -46.35
C CYS A 10 -12.80 -50.57 -46.80
N LEU A 11 -11.83 -50.76 -45.87
CA LEU A 11 -10.69 -51.70 -45.99
C LEU A 11 -9.73 -51.64 -44.77
N ARG A 12 -9.33 -52.83 -44.30
CA ARG A 12 -8.26 -53.08 -43.30
C ARG A 12 -6.87 -52.96 -43.94
N ARG A 13 -5.85 -52.49 -43.20
CA ARG A 13 -4.42 -52.80 -43.42
C ARG A 13 -3.64 -52.89 -42.10
N SER A 14 -2.71 -53.84 -42.08
CA SER A 14 -1.79 -54.24 -41.00
C SER A 14 -0.64 -53.22 -40.74
N PRO A 15 0.15 -53.38 -39.65
CA PRO A 15 1.24 -52.46 -39.27
C PRO A 15 2.56 -52.84 -39.95
N PRO A 16 3.58 -51.96 -39.92
CA PRO A 16 4.78 -52.34 -39.17
C PRO A 16 5.60 -51.20 -38.54
N GLU A 17 6.31 -51.60 -37.49
CA GLU A 17 7.72 -51.29 -37.16
C GLU A 17 8.14 -49.93 -36.57
N GLN A 18 9.04 -50.08 -35.62
CA GLN A 18 9.56 -49.13 -34.64
C GLN A 18 10.65 -48.25 -35.22
N ALA A 19 10.73 -47.01 -34.75
CA ALA A 19 11.99 -46.25 -34.71
C ALA A 19 12.11 -45.55 -33.34
N LEU A 20 13.21 -45.84 -32.66
CA LEU A 20 13.65 -45.26 -31.39
C LEU A 20 13.81 -43.73 -31.51
N THR A 21 13.33 -42.96 -30.53
CA THR A 21 13.98 -41.70 -30.13
C THR A 21 13.71 -41.39 -28.64
N ALA A 22 14.75 -40.87 -27.99
CA ALA A 22 14.98 -40.67 -26.56
C ALA A 22 13.95 -39.81 -25.79
N PRO A 23 13.92 -39.88 -24.43
CA PRO A 23 13.01 -39.05 -23.64
C PRO A 23 13.44 -37.57 -23.69
N ALA A 24 12.53 -36.70 -24.10
CA ALA A 24 12.67 -35.26 -23.97
C ALA A 24 12.65 -34.90 -22.47
N GLN A 25 13.80 -34.42 -22.00
CA GLN A 25 13.98 -33.87 -20.66
C GLN A 25 13.14 -32.60 -20.54
N ALA A 26 12.26 -32.57 -19.53
CA ALA A 26 11.52 -31.39 -19.12
C ALA A 26 12.51 -30.27 -18.79
N SER A 27 12.50 -29.21 -19.59
CA SER A 27 13.22 -27.98 -19.29
C SER A 27 12.25 -27.03 -18.59
N ILE A 28 12.36 -26.95 -17.27
CA ILE A 28 11.73 -25.88 -16.49
C ILE A 28 12.52 -24.60 -16.78
N PRO A 29 11.93 -23.52 -17.32
CA PRO A 29 12.63 -22.25 -17.37
C PRO A 29 12.68 -21.68 -15.95
N ALA A 30 13.86 -21.72 -15.35
CA ALA A 30 14.20 -20.91 -14.19
C ALA A 30 14.27 -19.44 -14.62
N ALA A 31 13.11 -18.78 -14.67
CA ALA A 31 13.05 -17.33 -14.64
C ALA A 31 13.29 -16.90 -13.18
N ILE A 32 14.56 -16.91 -12.78
CA ILE A 32 15.03 -16.13 -11.65
C ILE A 32 14.87 -14.66 -12.04
N SER A 33 13.75 -14.07 -11.60
CA SER A 33 13.55 -12.64 -11.63
C SER A 33 14.52 -12.05 -10.61
N GLU A 34 15.63 -11.49 -11.08
CA GLU A 34 16.58 -10.75 -10.25
C GLU A 34 15.85 -9.53 -9.67
N SER A 35 15.39 -9.67 -8.42
CA SER A 35 14.88 -8.56 -7.62
C SER A 35 15.99 -7.52 -7.47
N GLN A 36 15.69 -6.29 -7.84
CA GLN A 36 16.57 -5.14 -7.56
C GLN A 36 16.96 -5.12 -6.08
N PRO A 37 18.16 -4.63 -5.71
CA PRO A 37 18.54 -4.51 -4.30
C PRO A 37 17.52 -3.65 -3.57
N GLN A 38 16.71 -4.27 -2.70
CA GLN A 38 15.83 -3.53 -1.81
C GLN A 38 16.71 -2.65 -0.92
N GLU A 39 16.49 -1.34 -0.97
CA GLU A 39 17.09 -0.40 -0.03
C GLU A 39 16.77 -0.90 1.39
N PRO A 40 17.76 -0.96 2.31
CA PRO A 40 17.48 -1.38 3.67
C PRO A 40 16.40 -0.48 4.29
N PRO A 41 15.54 -1.02 5.17
CA PRO A 41 14.50 -0.22 5.79
C PRO A 41 15.11 0.98 6.54
N PRO A 42 14.44 2.15 6.52
CA PRO A 42 14.92 3.32 7.26
C PRO A 42 15.13 3.02 8.76
N PRO A 43 16.07 3.70 9.43
CA PRO A 43 16.48 3.35 10.80
C PRO A 43 15.38 3.51 11.85
N GLY A 44 14.37 4.35 11.59
CA GLY A 44 13.23 4.60 12.46
C GLY A 44 11.98 3.80 12.11
N GLN A 45 12.07 2.82 11.20
CA GLN A 45 10.91 2.05 10.71
C GLN A 45 10.12 1.38 11.84
N LEU A 46 10.82 0.89 12.88
CA LEU A 46 10.23 0.19 14.02
C LEU A 46 9.92 1.09 15.22
N GLY A 47 10.04 2.41 15.06
CA GLY A 47 9.84 3.38 16.13
C GLY A 47 11.16 4.02 16.61
N PRO A 48 11.06 4.96 17.56
CA PRO A 48 12.23 5.61 18.14
C PRO A 48 12.97 4.69 19.10
N THR A 49 14.28 4.47 18.89
CA THR A 49 15.17 3.81 19.86
C THR A 49 16.08 4.83 20.56
N PRO A 50 16.59 4.55 21.77
CA PRO A 50 17.51 5.47 22.46
C PRO A 50 18.73 5.86 21.62
N GLU A 51 19.30 4.91 20.87
CA GLU A 51 20.45 5.13 20.00
C GLU A 51 20.08 6.05 18.83
N LEU A 52 18.91 5.84 18.23
CA LEU A 52 18.44 6.69 17.14
C LEU A 52 18.15 8.10 17.64
N ILE A 53 17.42 8.24 18.75
CA ILE A 53 17.11 9.53 19.38
C ILE A 53 18.40 10.32 19.66
N SER A 54 19.42 9.67 20.20
CA SER A 54 20.71 10.31 20.53
C SER A 54 21.46 10.84 19.30
N ASN A 55 21.14 10.31 18.11
CA ASN A 55 21.75 10.71 16.84
C ASN A 55 20.89 11.70 16.03
N LEU A 56 19.70 12.07 16.52
CA LEU A 56 18.88 13.08 15.87
C LEU A 56 19.41 14.49 16.16
N SER A 57 19.28 15.38 15.18
CA SER A 57 19.53 16.80 15.40
C SER A 57 18.41 17.43 16.23
N GLN A 58 18.56 18.70 16.60
CA GLN A 58 17.50 19.48 17.24
C GLN A 58 16.44 20.00 16.24
N ALA A 59 16.55 19.64 14.95
CA ALA A 59 15.56 20.02 13.95
C ALA A 59 14.23 19.27 14.19
N PRO A 60 13.08 19.93 13.93
CA PRO A 60 11.78 19.31 14.13
C PRO A 60 11.59 18.11 13.19
N LEU A 61 10.85 17.11 13.66
CA LEU A 61 10.38 16.02 12.81
C LEU A 61 9.12 16.42 12.06
N SER A 62 8.99 15.96 10.82
CA SER A 62 7.81 16.19 9.99
C SER A 62 7.25 14.89 9.44
N LEU A 63 5.92 14.78 9.40
CA LEU A 63 5.22 13.68 8.74
C LEU A 63 4.63 14.14 7.41
N SER A 64 4.72 13.27 6.41
CA SER A 64 4.05 13.43 5.13
C SER A 64 3.33 12.16 4.70
N ALA A 65 2.15 12.28 4.11
CA ALA A 65 1.45 11.17 3.47
C ALA A 65 1.32 11.46 1.97
N ARG A 66 1.58 10.46 1.12
CA ARG A 66 1.44 10.61 -0.33
C ARG A 66 0.90 9.35 -0.98
N ARG A 67 0.07 9.52 -1.99
CA ARG A 67 -0.31 8.44 -2.92
C ARG A 67 0.88 8.06 -3.80
N THR A 68 1.04 6.78 -4.12
CA THR A 68 1.97 6.30 -5.15
C THR A 68 1.23 5.87 -6.41
N GLU A 69 1.95 5.50 -7.46
CA GLU A 69 1.37 4.90 -8.67
C GLU A 69 1.22 3.37 -8.55
N ASP A 70 1.61 2.78 -7.42
CA ASP A 70 1.55 1.33 -7.22
C ASP A 70 0.18 0.92 -6.68
N GLU A 71 -0.34 -0.21 -7.15
CA GLU A 71 -1.56 -0.83 -6.65
C GLU A 71 -1.24 -2.15 -5.95
N ARG A 72 -2.02 -2.44 -4.91
CA ARG A 72 -2.10 -3.77 -4.33
C ARG A 72 -2.90 -4.72 -5.23
N GLN A 73 -2.87 -6.01 -4.91
CA GLN A 73 -3.60 -7.05 -5.64
C GLN A 73 -5.13 -6.87 -5.59
N ASP A 74 -5.64 -6.21 -4.56
CA ASP A 74 -7.06 -5.87 -4.38
C ASP A 74 -7.47 -4.56 -5.08
N GLY A 75 -6.54 -3.91 -5.78
CA GLY A 75 -6.76 -2.64 -6.47
C GLY A 75 -6.71 -1.40 -5.58
N GLU A 76 -6.52 -1.56 -4.26
CA GLU A 76 -6.30 -0.43 -3.37
C GLU A 76 -4.98 0.26 -3.74
N ARG A 77 -5.01 1.59 -3.75
CA ARG A 77 -3.84 2.38 -4.11
C ARG A 77 -2.85 2.41 -2.95
N VAL A 78 -1.57 2.16 -3.22
CA VAL A 78 -0.53 2.26 -2.19
C VAL A 78 -0.29 3.73 -1.85
N TRP A 79 -0.18 3.99 -0.55
CA TRP A 79 0.26 5.26 0.01
C TRP A 79 1.53 5.05 0.81
N LYS A 80 2.32 6.11 0.94
CA LYS A 80 3.47 6.16 1.84
C LYS A 80 3.22 7.21 2.90
N LEU A 81 3.32 6.81 4.17
CA LEU A 81 3.41 7.71 5.31
C LEU A 81 4.87 7.75 5.74
N GLU A 82 5.48 8.91 5.62
CA GLU A 82 6.93 9.07 5.78
C GLU A 82 7.23 10.04 6.92
N LEU A 83 8.20 9.67 7.75
CA LEU A 83 8.77 10.50 8.81
C LEU A 83 10.12 11.03 8.34
N HIS A 84 10.31 12.35 8.46
CA HIS A 84 11.53 13.02 8.05
C HIS A 84 12.10 13.88 9.18
N GLN A 85 13.42 14.01 9.20
CA GLN A 85 14.15 15.12 9.83
C GLN A 85 14.93 15.82 8.72
N ASP A 86 14.53 17.04 8.38
CA ASP A 86 15.02 17.72 7.18
C ASP A 86 14.89 16.80 5.94
N ASP A 87 15.93 16.64 5.13
CA ASP A 87 15.94 15.75 3.95
C ASP A 87 16.14 14.27 4.30
N ARG A 88 16.39 13.93 5.56
CA ARG A 88 16.63 12.56 5.99
C ARG A 88 15.32 11.85 6.31
N ARG A 89 14.99 10.84 5.51
CA ARG A 89 13.88 9.91 5.79
C ARG A 89 14.25 8.98 6.94
N LEU A 90 13.50 9.06 8.04
CA LEU A 90 13.66 8.23 9.23
C LEU A 90 12.78 6.98 9.17
N ALA A 91 11.59 7.07 8.56
CA ALA A 91 10.67 5.94 8.41
C ALA A 91 9.80 6.12 7.15
N SER A 92 9.32 5.01 6.60
CA SER A 92 8.38 4.98 5.48
C SER A 92 7.46 3.78 5.61
N TRP A 93 6.21 4.01 6.00
CA TRP A 93 5.21 2.97 6.16
C TRP A 93 4.27 2.92 4.96
N GLU A 94 3.86 1.72 4.57
CA GLU A 94 2.80 1.54 3.60
C GLU A 94 1.44 1.79 4.23
N ALA A 95 0.61 2.49 3.48
CA ALA A 95 -0.75 2.82 3.89
C ALA A 95 -1.72 2.68 2.71
N VAL A 96 -3.01 2.79 3.00
CA VAL A 96 -4.06 3.01 2.00
C VAL A 96 -4.92 4.21 2.40
N SER A 97 -5.52 4.88 1.41
CA SER A 97 -6.48 5.96 1.66
C SER A 97 -7.51 6.07 0.55
N GLY A 98 -8.78 5.96 0.95
CA GLY A 98 -9.94 5.94 0.07
C GLY A 98 -10.06 4.64 -0.72
N PHE A 99 -11.27 4.29 -1.15
CA PHE A 99 -11.50 3.02 -1.84
C PHE A 99 -10.82 3.01 -3.21
N ALA A 100 -10.46 1.82 -3.70
CA ALA A 100 -10.00 1.61 -5.07
C ALA A 100 -10.91 2.31 -6.11
N SER A 101 -12.22 2.20 -5.95
CA SER A 101 -13.23 2.79 -6.86
C SER A 101 -13.45 4.30 -6.68
N SER A 102 -12.88 4.91 -5.64
CA SER A 102 -13.11 6.31 -5.26
C SER A 102 -11.88 7.21 -5.40
N GLN A 103 -10.77 6.71 -5.96
CA GLN A 103 -9.49 7.43 -6.03
C GLN A 103 -9.55 8.76 -6.80
N SER A 104 -10.51 8.93 -7.70
CA SER A 104 -10.71 10.13 -8.53
C SER A 104 -11.86 11.03 -8.08
N LEU A 105 -12.56 10.69 -6.99
CA LEU A 105 -13.67 11.49 -6.48
C LEU A 105 -13.16 12.76 -5.77
N ASP A 106 -14.03 13.76 -5.61
CA ASP A 106 -13.69 14.99 -4.89
C ASP A 106 -13.34 14.67 -3.43
N ARG A 107 -12.09 14.93 -3.07
CA ARG A 107 -11.55 14.63 -1.74
C ARG A 107 -12.01 15.62 -0.68
N ARG A 108 -12.49 16.82 -1.05
CA ARG A 108 -12.87 17.90 -0.10
C ARG A 108 -14.37 17.94 0.21
N TRP A 109 -15.17 17.14 -0.49
CA TRP A 109 -16.62 17.15 -0.37
C TRP A 109 -17.16 16.09 0.59
N SER A 110 -18.30 16.40 1.21
CA SER A 110 -19.05 15.57 2.16
C SER A 110 -20.56 15.63 1.80
N PRO A 111 -21.37 14.57 2.03
CA PRO A 111 -21.12 13.37 2.83
C PRO A 111 -20.01 12.46 2.29
N GLY A 112 -19.36 11.71 3.19
CA GLY A 112 -18.20 10.86 2.86
C GLY A 112 -18.45 9.98 1.63
N ASN A 113 -17.65 10.20 0.59
CA ASN A 113 -17.75 9.52 -0.71
C ASN A 113 -16.68 8.41 -0.88
N GLY A 114 -16.00 8.05 0.20
CA GLY A 114 -14.87 7.11 0.18
C GLY A 114 -13.63 7.63 -0.56
N ALA A 115 -13.60 8.91 -0.96
CA ALA A 115 -12.42 9.48 -1.60
C ALA A 115 -11.23 9.53 -0.63
N PRO A 116 -9.99 9.46 -1.16
CA PRO A 116 -8.79 9.55 -0.35
C PRO A 116 -8.74 10.81 0.52
N LEU A 117 -7.93 10.79 1.56
CA LEU A 117 -7.71 11.92 2.45
C LEU A 117 -7.34 13.16 1.62
N PRO A 118 -8.02 14.33 1.72
CA PRO A 118 -7.67 15.49 0.90
C PRO A 118 -6.24 15.99 1.09
N SER A 119 -5.65 16.52 0.00
CA SER A 119 -4.31 17.11 0.05
C SER A 119 -4.32 18.40 0.86
N GLY A 120 -3.30 18.61 1.68
CA GLY A 120 -3.13 19.84 2.47
C GLY A 120 -2.45 19.58 3.80
N ASN A 121 -2.37 20.64 4.60
CA ASN A 121 -1.80 20.58 5.94
C ASN A 121 -2.86 20.20 6.97
N TYR A 122 -2.47 19.39 7.94
CA TYR A 122 -3.32 18.91 9.03
C TYR A 122 -2.63 19.15 10.37
N SER A 123 -3.44 19.50 11.37
CA SER A 123 -3.04 19.27 12.76
C SER A 123 -3.19 17.79 13.08
N LEU A 124 -2.15 17.21 13.66
CA LEU A 124 -2.09 15.82 14.10
C LEU A 124 -2.27 15.77 15.62
N GLY A 125 -3.28 15.02 16.06
CA GLY A 125 -3.49 14.71 17.48
C GLY A 125 -2.48 13.70 18.00
N LEU A 126 -2.28 13.68 19.32
CA LEU A 126 -1.52 12.61 19.96
C LEU A 126 -2.24 11.27 19.79
N PRO A 127 -1.53 10.13 19.88
CA PRO A 127 -2.15 8.81 19.78
C PRO A 127 -3.13 8.56 20.93
N GLU A 128 -4.33 8.10 20.58
CA GLU A 128 -5.43 7.78 21.48
C GLU A 128 -5.83 6.31 21.29
N ALA A 129 -6.42 5.69 22.33
CA ALA A 129 -6.94 4.33 22.22
C ALA A 129 -8.26 4.32 21.42
N LEU A 130 -8.39 3.37 20.50
CA LEU A 130 -9.60 3.10 19.73
C LEU A 130 -9.95 1.61 19.83
N GLY A 131 -10.59 1.22 20.93
CA GLY A 131 -10.75 -0.20 21.25
C GLY A 131 -9.37 -0.86 21.42
N ASP A 132 -9.12 -1.91 20.65
CA ASP A 132 -7.81 -2.59 20.59
C ASP A 132 -6.83 -1.92 19.61
N ASP A 133 -7.25 -0.84 18.94
CA ASP A 133 -6.46 -0.10 17.95
C ASP A 133 -5.97 1.27 18.46
N ILE A 134 -5.23 2.00 17.63
CA ILE A 134 -4.74 3.36 17.90
C ILE A 134 -5.37 4.34 16.91
N TRP A 135 -5.85 5.46 17.42
CA TRP A 135 -6.35 6.57 16.63
C TRP A 135 -5.43 7.79 16.76
N LEU A 136 -5.10 8.41 15.63
CA LEU A 136 -4.49 9.74 15.59
C LEU A 136 -5.41 10.67 14.81
N THR A 137 -6.00 11.65 15.51
CA THR A 137 -6.92 12.62 14.89
C THR A 137 -6.19 13.49 13.86
N LEU A 138 -6.79 13.67 12.68
CA LEU A 138 -6.35 14.63 11.68
C LEU A 138 -7.38 15.75 11.50
N THR A 139 -7.00 16.97 11.86
CA THR A 139 -7.85 18.15 11.67
C THR A 139 -7.34 18.98 10.49
N PRO A 140 -8.11 19.13 9.40
CA PRO A 140 -7.71 19.95 8.25
C PRO A 140 -7.37 21.39 8.67
N ARG A 141 -6.29 21.94 8.10
CA ARG A 141 -5.90 23.36 8.26
C ARG A 141 -6.24 24.19 7.02
N PHE A 142 -7.25 23.76 6.29
CA PHE A 142 -7.75 24.34 5.05
C PHE A 142 -9.27 24.11 4.96
N GLU A 143 -9.92 24.89 4.11
CA GLU A 143 -11.37 24.79 3.89
C GLU A 143 -11.74 23.44 3.26
N THR A 144 -12.56 22.67 3.97
CA THR A 144 -13.12 21.39 3.53
C THR A 144 -14.36 21.07 4.33
N THR A 145 -15.26 20.29 3.74
CA THR A 145 -16.46 19.79 4.43
C THR A 145 -16.26 18.41 5.06
N ARG A 146 -15.07 17.82 4.88
CA ARG A 146 -14.69 16.53 5.45
C ARG A 146 -14.42 16.65 6.95
N SER A 147 -14.87 15.65 7.70
CA SER A 147 -14.65 15.51 9.14
C SER A 147 -14.37 14.04 9.49
N GLY A 148 -14.04 13.76 10.76
CA GLY A 148 -13.77 12.38 11.22
C GLY A 148 -12.55 11.73 10.55
N LEU A 149 -11.54 12.53 10.21
CA LEU A 149 -10.34 12.09 9.53
C LEU A 149 -9.26 11.71 10.56
N GLY A 150 -8.49 10.67 10.26
CA GLY A 150 -7.42 10.23 11.14
C GLY A 150 -6.42 9.27 10.49
N ILE A 151 -5.49 8.79 11.30
CA ILE A 151 -4.60 7.66 11.03
C ILE A 151 -4.94 6.55 12.01
N HIS A 152 -5.18 5.34 11.52
CA HIS A 152 -5.46 4.15 12.35
C HIS A 152 -5.30 2.85 11.53
N GLY A 153 -5.57 1.71 12.14
CA GLY A 153 -5.66 0.42 11.45
C GLY A 153 -7.00 0.30 10.71
N CYS A 154 -6.93 0.10 9.39
CA CYS A 154 -8.09 -0.20 8.55
C CYS A 154 -7.69 -0.87 7.23
N ASP A 155 -8.59 -1.67 6.68
CA ASP A 155 -8.51 -2.22 5.32
C ASP A 155 -9.94 -2.60 4.89
N PRO A 156 -10.54 -1.99 3.85
CA PRO A 156 -9.97 -0.99 2.92
C PRO A 156 -9.95 0.44 3.49
N GLY A 157 -9.26 1.35 2.79
CA GLY A 157 -9.26 2.76 3.14
C GLY A 157 -10.59 3.46 2.78
N SER A 158 -11.16 4.24 3.71
CA SER A 158 -12.38 5.05 3.45
C SER A 158 -12.15 6.54 3.70
N GLY A 159 -10.94 7.01 3.38
CA GLY A 159 -10.55 8.42 3.44
C GLY A 159 -9.71 8.84 4.65
N CYS A 160 -9.49 7.94 5.62
CA CYS A 160 -8.38 8.04 6.58
C CYS A 160 -7.06 7.60 5.93
N VAL A 161 -5.93 7.77 6.62
CA VAL A 161 -4.69 7.04 6.29
C VAL A 161 -4.70 5.75 7.10
N CYS A 162 -4.81 4.62 6.42
CA CYS A 162 -4.84 3.32 7.07
C CYS A 162 -3.47 2.67 7.05
N LEU A 163 -2.90 2.38 8.22
CA LEU A 163 -1.72 1.51 8.34
C LEU A 163 -2.19 0.08 8.54
N LEU A 164 -1.80 -0.81 7.63
CA LEU A 164 -2.37 -2.16 7.59
C LEU A 164 -1.78 -3.09 8.64
N ASP A 165 -0.52 -2.89 8.98
CA ASP A 165 0.16 -3.66 10.00
C ASP A 165 0.19 -2.90 11.33
N ARG A 166 -0.14 -3.63 12.40
CA ARG A 166 -0.22 -3.08 13.75
C ARG A 166 1.13 -2.51 14.21
N THR A 167 2.23 -3.14 13.84
CA THR A 167 3.58 -2.74 14.24
C THR A 167 3.96 -1.37 13.69
N SER A 168 3.64 -1.06 12.43
CA SER A 168 3.83 0.27 11.84
C SER A 168 3.00 1.34 12.54
N LEU A 169 1.76 1.02 12.90
CA LEU A 169 0.91 1.95 13.64
C LEU A 169 1.44 2.24 15.04
N GLU A 170 1.93 1.22 15.74
CA GLU A 170 2.59 1.37 17.05
C GLU A 170 3.91 2.14 16.95
N ALA A 171 4.69 1.90 15.89
CA ALA A 171 5.91 2.65 15.60
C ALA A 171 5.63 4.13 15.35
N LEU A 172 4.64 4.44 14.50
CA LEU A 172 4.17 5.81 14.27
C LEU A 172 3.71 6.47 15.58
N ALA A 173 2.85 5.79 16.34
CA ALA A 173 2.35 6.30 17.60
C ALA A 173 3.49 6.63 18.58
N SER A 174 4.51 5.77 18.63
CA SER A 174 5.69 5.95 19.48
C SER A 174 6.51 7.17 19.06
N TRP A 175 6.69 7.41 17.75
CA TRP A 175 7.32 8.62 17.23
C TRP A 175 6.53 9.88 17.57
N VAL A 176 5.23 9.89 17.28
CA VAL A 176 4.34 11.04 17.54
C VAL A 176 4.33 11.38 19.03
N LYS A 177 4.22 10.38 19.89
CA LYS A 177 4.20 10.58 21.35
C LYS A 177 5.54 11.07 21.89
N THR A 178 6.65 10.47 21.46
CA THR A 178 8.00 10.80 21.96
C THR A 178 8.41 12.22 21.59
N PHE A 179 8.14 12.64 20.35
CA PHE A 179 8.58 13.93 19.82
C PHE A 179 7.47 14.99 19.78
N GLN A 180 6.26 14.66 20.24
CA GLN A 180 5.07 15.51 20.15
C GLN A 180 4.88 16.08 18.73
N ILE A 181 4.92 15.20 17.73
CA ILE A 181 4.72 15.60 16.33
C ILE A 181 3.26 16.03 16.15
N GLN A 182 3.02 17.28 15.74
CA GLN A 182 1.68 17.89 15.72
C GLN A 182 1.17 18.22 14.31
N SER A 183 1.91 17.83 13.28
CA SER A 183 1.55 18.16 11.90
C SER A 183 1.75 16.98 10.96
N LEU A 184 0.82 16.85 10.02
CA LEU A 184 0.94 15.99 8.84
C LEU A 184 0.73 16.85 7.59
N THR A 185 1.58 16.66 6.58
CA THR A 185 1.34 17.20 5.24
C THR A 185 0.87 16.08 4.32
N VAL A 186 -0.34 16.19 3.80
CA VAL A 186 -0.85 15.27 2.77
C VAL A 186 -0.51 15.83 1.41
N LEU A 187 0.37 15.13 0.72
CA LEU A 187 0.80 15.40 -0.65
C LEU A 187 -0.14 14.69 -1.62
N ASN A 188 -0.36 15.33 -2.78
CA ASN A 188 -1.15 14.87 -3.92
C ASN A 188 -2.58 14.46 -3.60
#